data_AF-A0A2H6GS81-F1
#
_entry.id   AF-A0A2H6GS81-F1
#
_cell.length_a   1.000
_cell.length_b   1.000
_cell.length_c   1.000
_cell.angle_alpha   90.00
_cell.angle_beta   90.00
_cell.angle_gamma   90.00
#
_symmetry.space_group_name_H-M   'P 1'
#
loop_
_entity.id
_entity.type
_entity.pdbx_description
1 polymer ?
#
loop_
_entity_poly.entity_id
_entity_poly.type
_entity_poly.pdbx_seq_one_letter_code
_entity_poly.pdbx_strand_id
1 'polypeptide(L)' 'MKDDKIATLQSALDYVEKLPPDEQETLIEIIRKRMIERRRDEIARHAKDTLNAVKEKRAKYGTIEDLKRDLSGDR' A
#
# COMPACT_ATOMS: atom_id res chain seq x y z
N MET A 1 7.16 20.66 13.55
CA MET A 1 6.35 19.85 12.59
C MET A 1 5.94 18.46 13.12
N LYS A 2 6.41 18.00 14.30
CA LYS A 2 5.98 16.71 14.88
C LYS A 2 4.68 16.84 15.71
N ASP A 3 4.36 18.04 16.18
CA ASP A 3 3.26 18.27 17.14
C ASP A 3 1.88 18.35 16.47
N ASP A 4 1.83 18.69 15.17
CA ASP A 4 0.58 18.83 14.41
C ASP A 4 -0.04 17.47 13.99
N LYS A 5 0.80 16.42 13.89
CA LYS A 5 0.32 15.06 13.60
C LYS A 5 -0.34 14.39 14.80
N ILE A 6 0.11 14.70 16.02
CA ILE A 6 -0.47 14.15 17.25
C ILE A 6 -1.90 14.69 17.43
N ALA A 7 -2.12 15.97 17.08
CA ALA A 7 -3.44 16.59 17.11
C ALA A 7 -4.45 15.93 16.14
N THR A 8 -4.01 15.32 15.03
CA THR A 8 -4.94 14.74 14.04
C THR A 8 -5.37 13.31 14.35
N LEU A 9 -4.47 12.44 14.83
CA LEU A 9 -4.84 11.08 15.22
C LEU A 9 -5.65 11.07 16.52
N GLN A 10 -5.23 11.83 17.53
CA GLN A 10 -5.95 11.89 18.79
C GLN A 10 -7.37 12.44 18.59
N SER A 11 -7.52 13.53 17.83
CA SER A 11 -8.86 14.07 17.52
C SER A 11 -9.73 13.02 16.81
N ALA A 12 -9.18 12.25 15.88
CA ALA A 12 -9.94 11.19 15.22
C ALA A 12 -10.42 10.11 16.20
N LEU A 13 -9.57 9.69 17.14
CA LEU A 13 -9.95 8.76 18.21
C LEU A 13 -11.07 9.35 19.07
N ASP A 14 -10.94 10.61 19.50
CA ASP A 14 -11.95 11.30 20.31
C ASP A 14 -13.33 11.37 19.61
N TYR A 15 -13.37 11.41 18.28
CA TYR A 15 -14.62 11.32 17.52
C TYR A 15 -15.16 9.90 17.44
N VAL A 16 -14.29 8.90 17.26
CA VAL A 16 -14.70 7.49 17.21
C VAL A 16 -15.24 7.03 18.56
N GLU A 17 -14.62 7.45 19.66
CA GLU A 17 -15.06 7.11 21.02
C GLU A 17 -16.45 7.64 21.37
N LYS A 18 -16.91 8.70 20.68
CA LYS A 18 -18.26 9.27 20.84
C LYS A 18 -19.34 8.49 20.08
N LEU A 19 -18.96 7.58 19.19
CA LEU A 19 -19.91 6.74 18.46
C LEU A 19 -20.45 5.62 19.37
N PRO A 20 -21.70 5.18 19.14
CA PRO A 20 -22.21 3.92 19.72
C PRO A 20 -21.28 2.73 19.45
N PRO A 21 -21.22 1.72 20.33
CA PRO A 21 -20.31 0.57 20.16
C PRO A 21 -20.47 -0.19 18.83
N ASP A 22 -21.69 -0.32 18.34
CA ASP A 22 -22.01 -0.96 17.05
C ASP A 22 -21.52 -0.13 15.86
N GLU A 23 -21.60 1.19 15.95
CA GLU A 23 -21.03 2.10 14.95
C GLU A 23 -19.50 2.10 14.97
N GLN A 24 -18.87 1.98 16.15
CA GLN A 24 -17.42 1.82 16.26
C GLN A 24 -16.95 0.52 15.59
N GLU A 25 -17.63 -0.59 15.84
CA GLU A 25 -17.32 -1.89 15.21
C GLU A 25 -17.49 -1.82 13.69
N THR A 26 -18.59 -1.22 13.23
CA THR A 26 -18.85 -0.97 11.81
C THR A 26 -17.74 -0.12 11.16
N LEU A 27 -17.29 0.93 11.85
CA LEU A 27 -16.22 1.80 11.36
C LEU A 27 -14.90 1.02 11.20
N ILE A 28 -14.55 0.18 12.17
CA ILE A 28 -13.35 -0.66 12.12
C ILE A 28 -13.39 -1.57 10.89
N GLU A 29 -14.53 -2.21 10.61
CA GLU A 29 -14.68 -3.03 9.41
C GLU A 29 -14.49 -2.23 8.11
N ILE A 30 -15.11 -1.05 8.02
CA ILE A 30 -15.02 -0.18 6.84
C ILE A 30 -13.56 0.22 6.61
N ILE A 31 -12.86 0.66 7.66
CA ILE A 31 -11.45 1.06 7.55
C ILE A 31 -10.60 -0.12 7.08
N ARG A 32 -10.81 -1.31 7.64
CA ARG A 32 -10.09 -2.53 7.24
C ARG A 32 -10.32 -2.87 5.77
N LYS A 33 -11.57 -2.83 5.30
CA LYS A 33 -11.93 -3.04 3.88
C LYS A 33 -11.22 -2.02 2.99
N ARG A 34 -11.27 -0.73 3.34
CA ARG A 34 -10.59 0.34 2.58
C ARG A 34 -9.07 0.20 2.54
N MET A 35 -8.44 -0.35 3.58
CA MET A 35 -7.00 -0.63 3.56
C MET A 35 -6.65 -1.77 2.61
N ILE A 36 -7.47 -2.82 2.58
CA ILE A 36 -7.30 -3.94 1.64
C ILE A 36 -7.45 -3.45 0.20
N GLU A 37 -8.48 -2.66 -0.10
CA GLU A 37 -8.70 -2.14 -1.46
C GLU A 37 -7.55 -1.23 -1.91
N ARG A 38 -7.05 -0.34 -1.04
CA ARG A 38 -5.87 0.49 -1.37
C ARG A 38 -4.65 -0.36 -1.74
N ARG A 39 -4.41 -1.45 -1.00
CA ARG A 39 -3.32 -2.37 -1.32
C ARG A 39 -3.55 -3.13 -2.62
N ARG A 40 -4.79 -3.52 -2.93
CA ARG A 40 -5.14 -4.14 -4.23
C ARG A 40 -4.89 -3.18 -5.38
N ASP A 41 -5.25 -1.90 -5.23
CA ASP A 41 -5.00 -0.88 -6.24
C ASP A 41 -3.50 -0.65 -6.47
N GLU A 42 -2.69 -0.65 -5.41
CA GLU A 42 -1.22 -0.58 -5.53
C GLU A 42 -0.66 -1.76 -6.33
N ILE A 43 -1.11 -2.98 -6.03
CA ILE A 43 -0.70 -4.19 -6.75
C ILE A 43 -1.12 -4.10 -8.23
N ALA A 44 -2.35 -3.67 -8.50
CA ALA A 44 -2.86 -3.53 -9.87
C ALA A 44 -2.06 -2.49 -10.66
N ARG A 45 -1.71 -1.35 -10.05
CA ARG A 45 -0.82 -0.35 -10.66
C ARG A 45 0.56 -0.93 -10.98
N HIS A 46 1.21 -1.57 -10.01
CA HIS A 46 2.54 -2.17 -10.22
C HIS A 46 2.53 -3.26 -11.29
N ALA A 47 1.47 -4.09 -11.34
CA ALA A 47 1.31 -5.11 -12.37
C ALA A 47 1.17 -4.46 -13.75
N LYS A 48 0.34 -3.42 -13.87
CA LYS A 48 0.19 -2.66 -15.12
C LYS A 48 1.51 -2.06 -15.58
N ASP A 49 2.26 -1.43 -14.68
CA ASP A 49 3.54 -0.80 -15.00
C ASP A 49 4.59 -1.83 -15.46
N THR A 50 4.61 -3.00 -14.81
CA THR A 50 5.48 -4.12 -15.17
C THR A 50 5.13 -4.66 -16.56
N LEU A 51 3.85 -4.90 -16.84
CA LEU A 51 3.38 -5.37 -18.15
C LEU A 51 3.69 -4.36 -19.26
N ASN A 52 3.53 -3.05 -18.98
CA ASN A 52 3.89 -2.00 -19.92
C ASN A 52 5.40 -1.97 -20.18
N ALA A 53 6.25 -2.11 -19.14
CA ALA A 53 7.70 -2.15 -19.30
C ALA A 53 8.15 -3.34 -20.17
N VAL A 54 7.50 -4.50 -20.04
CA VAL A 54 7.72 -5.65 -20.92
C VAL A 54 7.32 -5.30 -22.36
N LYS A 55 6.08 -4.83 -22.56
CA LYS A 55 5.55 -4.47 -23.89
C LYS A 55 6.42 -3.44 -24.62
N GLU A 56 6.91 -2.45 -23.89
CA GLU A 56 7.74 -1.36 -24.43
C GLU A 56 9.24 -1.72 -24.50
N LYS A 57 9.62 -2.97 -24.20
CA LYS A 57 11.01 -3.44 -24.16
C LYS A 57 11.93 -2.65 -23.22
N ARG A 58 11.35 -1.99 -22.21
CA ARG A 58 12.07 -1.30 -21.12
C ARG A 58 12.42 -2.22 -19.96
N ALA A 59 11.80 -3.41 -19.89
CA ALA A 59 12.18 -4.45 -18.94
C ALA A 59 13.55 -5.05 -19.30
N LYS A 60 14.31 -5.47 -18.29
CA LYS A 60 15.54 -6.25 -18.49
C LYS A 60 15.17 -7.69 -18.80
N TYR A 61 15.78 -8.25 -19.85
CA TYR A 61 15.63 -9.64 -20.26
C TYR A 61 16.96 -10.35 -20.08
N GLY A 62 16.92 -11.60 -19.66
CA GLY A 62 18.13 -12.39 -19.41
C GLY A 62 17.81 -13.77 -18.88
N THR A 63 18.87 -14.50 -18.55
CA THR A 63 18.78 -15.82 -17.94
C THR A 63 18.50 -15.73 -16.43
N ILE A 64 18.21 -16.87 -15.80
CA ILE A 64 18.10 -16.94 -14.33
C ILE A 64 19.40 -16.48 -13.65
N GLU A 65 20.57 -16.73 -14.24
CA GLU A 65 21.85 -16.28 -13.70
C GLU A 65 22.00 -14.75 -13.77
N ASP A 66 21.47 -14.11 -14.82
CA ASP A 66 21.46 -12.65 -14.91
C ASP A 66 20.54 -12.03 -13.87
N LEU A 67 19.38 -12.65 -13.62
CA LEU A 67 18.47 -12.25 -12.55
C LEU A 67 19.10 -12.42 -11.15
N LYS A 68 19.80 -13.54 -10.91
CA LYS A 68 20.50 -13.76 -9.63
C LYS A 68 21.54 -12.68 -9.35
N ARG A 69 22.34 -12.31 -10.37
CA ARG A 69 23.34 -11.24 -10.29
C ARG A 69 22.71 -9.89 -9.92
N ASP A 70 21.57 -9.57 -10.54
CA ASP A 70 20.84 -8.33 -10.25
C ASP A 70 20.31 -8.28 -8.82
N LEU A 71 19.84 -9.43 -8.30
CA LEU A 71 19.25 -9.52 -6.96
C LEU A 71 20.29 -9.63 -5.85
N SER A 72 21.47 -10.21 -6.12
CA SER A 72 22.55 -10.31 -5.12
C SER A 72 23.28 -8.99 -4.89
N GLY A 73 23.06 -7.98 -5.73
CA GLY A 73 23.72 -6.67 -5.62
C GLY A 73 25.19 -6.68 -6.05
N ASP A 74 25.71 -7.83 -6.49
CA ASP A 74 27.01 -7.96 -7.13
C ASP A 74 26.89 -7.38 -8.55
N ARG A 75 27.16 -6.08 -8.67
CA ARG A 75 27.34 -5.42 -9.97
C ARG A 75 28.72 -5.71 -10.53
#